data_AF-A0A833DZE4-F1
#
_entry.id   AF-A0A833DZE4-F1
#
_cell.length_a   1.000
_cell.length_b   1.000
_cell.length_c   1.000
_cell.angle_alpha   90.00
_cell.angle_beta   90.00
_cell.angle_gamma   90.00
#
_symmetry.space_group_name_H-M   'P 1'
#
loop_
_entity.id
_entity.type
_entity.pdbx_description
1 polymer ?
#
loop_
_entity_poly.entity_id
_entity_poly.type
_entity_poly.pdbx_seq_one_letter_code
_entity_poly.pdbx_strand_id
1 'polypeptide(L)'
;SDLTGWAQVSIEQVLARNPGIIILSAHAGISPEQLCETELAKTDAVKNGRVYVISDDNIISRPGPRIVLGLEELAKFIHPEVFNYEPQPLRCSVTASG
;
A
#
# COMPACT_ATOMS: atom_id res chain seq x y z
N SER A 1 15.32 13.88 0.19
CA SER A 1 14.19 14.60 0.82
C SER A 1 13.42 13.56 1.58
N ASP A 2 13.70 13.52 2.89
CA ASP A 2 13.44 12.41 3.81
C ASP A 2 12.66 13.03 4.98
N LEU A 3 11.42 13.38 4.67
CA LEU A 3 10.57 14.30 5.42
C LEU A 3 10.56 13.98 6.94
N THR A 4 10.55 15.04 7.77
CA THR A 4 10.44 14.92 9.23
C THR A 4 9.00 15.05 9.70
N GLY A 5 8.55 14.16 10.60
CA GLY A 5 7.19 14.21 11.15
C GLY A 5 6.10 13.89 10.12
N TRP A 6 4.92 14.48 10.29
CA TRP A 6 3.72 14.25 9.45
C TRP A 6 3.63 15.24 8.29
N ALA A 7 4.69 15.32 7.46
CA ALA A 7 4.68 16.19 6.30
C ALA A 7 3.70 15.69 5.23
N GLN A 8 2.95 16.59 4.62
CA GLN A 8 2.10 16.26 3.47
C GLN A 8 2.96 15.99 2.24
N VAL A 9 2.69 14.88 1.56
CA VAL A 9 3.34 14.50 0.29
C VAL A 9 2.35 14.74 -0.84
N SER A 10 2.78 15.42 -1.91
CA SER A 10 1.90 15.62 -3.07
C SER A 10 1.77 14.33 -3.89
N ILE A 11 0.67 14.19 -4.62
CA ILE A 11 0.48 13.04 -5.52
C ILE A 11 1.58 12.94 -6.57
N GLU A 12 2.01 14.06 -7.15
CA GLU A 12 3.11 14.11 -8.12
C GLU A 12 4.42 13.56 -7.54
N GLN A 13 4.72 13.87 -6.27
CA GLN A 13 5.89 13.32 -5.58
C GLN A 13 5.78 11.82 -5.36
N VAL A 14 4.59 11.30 -5.04
CA VAL A 14 4.36 9.85 -4.92
C VAL A 14 4.57 9.17 -6.27
N LEU A 15 4.01 9.73 -7.35
CA LEU A 15 4.18 9.19 -8.71
C LEU A 15 5.64 9.23 -9.15
N ALA A 16 6.36 10.33 -8.90
CA ALA A 16 7.78 10.46 -9.25
C ALA A 16 8.66 9.47 -8.48
N ARG A 17 8.31 9.13 -7.24
CA ARG A 17 8.99 8.09 -6.44
C ARG A 17 8.65 6.68 -6.91
N ASN A 18 7.53 6.50 -7.60
CA ASN A 18 7.05 5.24 -8.16
C ASN A 18 7.16 4.07 -7.16
N PRO A 19 6.34 4.04 -6.10
CA PRO A 19 6.43 3.00 -5.08
C PRO A 19 6.15 1.63 -5.69
N GLY A 20 6.96 0.64 -5.32
CA GLY A 20 6.73 -0.77 -5.65
C GLY A 20 5.71 -1.47 -4.75
N ILE A 21 5.31 -0.82 -3.64
CA ILE A 21 4.32 -1.33 -2.67
C ILE A 21 3.49 -0.15 -2.16
N ILE A 22 2.17 -0.34 -2.05
CA ILE A 22 1.26 0.57 -1.33
C ILE A 22 0.61 -0.23 -0.19
N ILE A 23 0.58 0.36 1.00
CA ILE A 23 -0.04 -0.23 2.20
C ILE A 23 -1.08 0.76 2.72
N LEU A 24 -2.32 0.32 2.77
CA LEU A 24 -3.47 1.07 3.25
C LEU A 24 -3.74 0.74 4.72
N SER A 25 -4.13 1.75 5.49
CA SER A 25 -4.75 1.51 6.80
C SER A 25 -6.09 0.79 6.61
N ALA A 26 -6.52 0.02 7.61
CA ALA A 26 -7.80 -0.70 7.60
C ALA A 26 -8.98 0.26 7.40
N HIS A 27 -8.83 1.50 7.86
CA HIS A 27 -9.82 2.57 7.72
C HIS A 27 -9.37 3.70 6.78
N ALA A 28 -8.59 3.39 5.73
CA ALA A 28 -8.12 4.39 4.77
C ALA A 28 -9.25 5.12 4.01
N GLY A 29 -10.47 4.56 4.01
CA GLY A 29 -11.61 5.11 3.26
C GLY A 29 -11.52 4.90 1.75
N ILE A 30 -10.55 4.10 1.29
CA ILE A 30 -10.36 3.68 -0.10
C ILE A 30 -9.98 2.20 -0.11
N SER A 31 -10.55 1.42 -1.02
CA SER A 31 -10.19 0.03 -1.24
C SER A 31 -8.99 -0.10 -2.20
N PRO A 32 -8.27 -1.23 -2.19
CA PRO A 32 -7.24 -1.51 -3.19
C PRO A 32 -7.72 -1.34 -4.64
N GLU A 33 -8.95 -1.76 -4.94
CA GLU A 33 -9.55 -1.68 -6.27
C GLU A 33 -9.82 -0.25 -6.69
N GLN A 34 -10.27 0.60 -5.76
CA GLN A 34 -10.53 2.02 -6.05
C GLN A 34 -9.25 2.78 -6.41
N LEU A 35 -8.06 2.31 -6.02
CA LEU A 35 -6.80 2.92 -6.48
C LEU A 35 -6.60 2.85 -7.99
N CYS A 36 -7.25 1.89 -8.67
CA CYS A 36 -7.24 1.80 -10.14
C CYS A 36 -7.91 3.01 -10.82
N GLU A 37 -8.79 3.71 -10.12
CA GLU A 37 -9.49 4.90 -10.62
C GLU A 37 -8.74 6.20 -10.29
N THR A 38 -7.58 6.09 -9.63
CA THR A 38 -6.75 7.24 -9.22
C THR A 38 -5.47 7.34 -10.05
N GLU A 39 -4.78 8.47 -9.92
CA GLU A 39 -3.44 8.64 -10.50
C GLU A 39 -2.43 7.58 -10.02
N LEU A 40 -2.64 6.99 -8.83
CA LEU A 40 -1.78 5.94 -8.29
C LEU A 40 -1.82 4.63 -9.11
N ALA A 41 -2.80 4.46 -10.01
CA ALA A 41 -2.83 3.37 -10.98
C ALA A 41 -1.57 3.31 -11.87
N LYS A 42 -0.84 4.43 -11.99
CA LYS A 42 0.40 4.53 -12.76
C LYS A 42 1.63 3.96 -12.01
N THR A 43 1.52 3.70 -10.71
CA THR A 43 2.62 3.20 -9.89
C THR A 43 2.86 1.70 -10.10
N ASP A 44 4.10 1.25 -9.88
CA ASP A 44 4.46 -0.16 -9.94
C ASP A 44 3.74 -1.00 -8.89
N ALA A 45 3.40 -0.42 -7.74
CA ALA A 45 2.58 -1.07 -6.72
C ALA A 45 1.23 -1.52 -7.30
N VAL A 46 0.49 -0.62 -7.95
CA VAL A 46 -0.83 -0.95 -8.53
C VAL A 46 -0.70 -1.89 -9.72
N LYS A 47 0.24 -1.61 -10.64
CA LYS A 47 0.47 -2.44 -11.84
C LYS A 47 0.84 -3.89 -11.52
N ASN A 48 1.61 -4.11 -10.46
CA ASN A 48 2.06 -5.44 -10.04
C ASN A 48 1.16 -6.06 -8.96
N GLY A 49 0.06 -5.41 -8.58
CA GLY A 49 -0.84 -5.90 -7.53
C GLY A 49 -0.22 -5.99 -6.14
N ARG A 50 0.77 -5.14 -5.85
CA ARG A 50 1.40 -5.01 -4.55
C ARG A 50 0.74 -3.89 -3.75
N VAL A 51 -0.58 -4.02 -3.58
CA VAL A 51 -1.41 -3.12 -2.79
C VAL A 51 -2.05 -3.94 -1.68
N TYR A 52 -1.78 -3.57 -0.43
CA TYR A 52 -2.23 -4.32 0.74
C TYR A 52 -3.01 -3.43 1.69
N VAL A 53 -3.90 -4.03 2.47
CA VAL A 53 -4.60 -3.37 3.57
C VAL A 53 -4.12 -4.02 4.86
N ILE A 54 -3.63 -3.22 5.81
CA ILE A 54 -3.29 -3.71 7.15
C ILE A 54 -4.55 -4.26 7.81
N SER A 55 -4.44 -5.35 8.57
CA SER A 55 -5.60 -5.99 9.21
C SER A 55 -6.25 -5.14 10.32
N ASP A 56 -5.48 -4.32 11.03
CA ASP A 56 -5.93 -3.46 12.13
C ASP A 56 -5.06 -2.19 12.19
N ASP A 57 -5.66 -1.00 12.32
CA ASP A 57 -4.86 0.22 12.46
C ASP A 57 -4.09 0.25 13.79
N ASN A 58 -4.61 -0.40 14.83
CA ASN A 58 -4.03 -0.36 16.17
C ASN A 58 -2.68 -1.06 16.26
N ILE A 59 -2.38 -2.01 15.36
CA ILE A 59 -1.11 -2.74 15.37
C ILE A 59 0.03 -1.95 14.70
N ILE A 60 -0.26 -0.83 14.02
CA ILE A 60 0.75 0.07 13.42
C ILE A 60 0.75 1.49 14.02
N SER A 61 -0.38 1.94 14.57
CA SER A 61 -0.55 3.33 15.03
C SER A 61 -0.45 3.51 16.55
N ARG A 62 -0.68 2.45 17.33
CA ARG A 62 -0.67 2.53 18.80
C ARG A 62 0.57 1.85 19.38
N PRO A 63 1.39 2.57 20.16
CA PRO A 63 2.48 1.95 20.91
C PRO A 63 1.95 0.86 21.85
N GLY A 64 2.56 -0.32 21.78
CA GLY A 64 2.20 -1.45 22.63
C GLY A 64 2.79 -2.77 22.15
N PRO A 65 2.59 -3.86 22.91
CA PRO A 65 3.19 -5.17 22.60
C PRO A 65 2.72 -5.76 21.26
N ARG A 66 1.56 -5.33 20.77
CA ARG A 66 1.00 -5.77 19.48
C ARG A 66 1.71 -5.19 18.26
N ILE A 67 2.67 -4.27 18.42
CA ILE A 67 3.48 -3.75 17.32
C ILE A 67 4.22 -4.87 16.56
N VAL A 68 4.54 -5.97 17.26
CA VAL A 68 5.16 -7.15 16.65
C VAL A 68 4.24 -7.81 15.62
N LEU A 69 2.92 -7.77 15.82
CA LEU A 69 1.95 -8.28 14.86
C LEU A 69 1.94 -7.42 13.58
N GLY A 70 1.96 -6.09 13.75
CA GLY A 70 2.07 -5.15 12.63
C GLY A 70 3.38 -5.33 11.87
N LEU A 71 4.50 -5.52 12.58
CA LEU A 71 5.79 -5.80 11.96
C LEU A 71 5.77 -7.10 11.15
N GLU A 72 5.19 -8.17 11.68
CA GLU A 72 5.08 -9.46 10.98
C GLU A 72 4.20 -9.34 9.71
N GLU A 73 3.08 -8.61 9.80
CA GLU A 73 2.18 -8.38 8.67
C GLU A 73 2.87 -7.55 7.56
N LEU A 74 3.53 -6.45 7.94
CA LEU A 74 4.31 -5.65 7.00
C LEU A 74 5.45 -6.46 6.37
N ALA A 75 6.12 -7.33 7.14
CA ALA A 75 7.18 -8.19 6.63
C ALA A 75 6.64 -9.15 5.56
N LYS A 76 5.44 -9.73 5.74
CA LYS A 76 4.78 -10.58 4.72
C LYS A 76 4.47 -9.82 3.44
N PHE A 77 4.05 -8.56 3.53
CA PHE A 77 3.76 -7.72 2.37
C PHE A 77 5.02 -7.30 1.60
N ILE A 78 6.08 -6.96 2.33
CA ILE A 78 7.32 -6.43 1.75
C ILE A 78 8.20 -7.54 1.21
N HIS A 79 8.28 -8.67 1.92
CA HIS A 79 9.12 -9.84 1.63
C HIS A 79 8.29 -11.13 1.46
N PRO A 80 7.32 -11.18 0.52
CA PRO A 80 6.48 -12.36 0.28
C PRO A 80 7.29 -13.65 0.09
N GLU A 81 8.47 -13.54 -0.53
CA GLU A 81 9.39 -14.63 -0.84
C GLU A 81 9.90 -15.38 0.38
N VAL A 82 9.97 -14.72 1.55
CA VAL A 82 10.40 -15.34 2.81
C VAL A 82 9.29 -16.15 3.46
N PHE A 83 8.02 -15.84 3.14
CA PHE A 83 6.84 -16.39 3.81
C PHE A 83 6.01 -17.34 2.92
N ASN A 84 6.49 -17.67 1.72
CA ASN A 84 5.71 -18.41 0.71
C ASN A 84 4.32 -17.77 0.47
N TYR A 85 4.26 -16.45 0.55
CA TYR A 85 3.04 -15.66 0.32
C TYR A 85 3.06 -15.15 -1.11
N GLU A 86 2.00 -15.39 -1.89
CA GLU A 86 1.89 -14.83 -3.23
C GLU A 86 0.90 -13.64 -3.23
N PRO A 87 1.35 -12.43 -3.64
CA PRO A 87 0.46 -11.31 -3.86
C PRO A 87 -0.56 -11.66 -4.95
N GLN A 88 -1.83 -11.35 -4.71
CA GLN A 88 -2.82 -11.46 -5.78
C GLN A 88 -2.74 -10.22 -6.68
N PRO A 89 -2.57 -10.39 -8.00
CA PRO A 89 -2.45 -9.24 -8.90
C PRO A 89 -3.75 -8.44 -8.93
N LEU A 90 -3.67 -7.16 -8.56
CA LEU A 90 -4.77 -6.21 -8.69
C LEU A 90 -5.10 -6.03 -10.16
N ARG A 91 -6.36 -6.32 -10.53
CA ARG A 91 -6.83 -6.16 -11.91
C ARG A 91 -7.59 -4.86 -12.05
N CYS A 92 -6.89 -3.81 -12.46
CA CYS A 92 -7.54 -2.59 -12.88
C CYS A 92 -8.34 -2.85 -14.16
N SER A 93 -9.66 -2.79 -14.07
CA SER A 93 -10.50 -2.71 -15.26
C SER A 93 -10.16 -1.40 -15.96
N VAL A 94 -9.42 -1.49 -17.07
CA VAL A 94 -9.30 -0.38 -18.00
C VAL A 94 -10.71 -0.17 -18.55
N THR A 95 -11.50 0.70 -17.92
CA THR A 95 -12.61 1.31 -18.63
C THR A 95 -11.95 2.17 -19.68
N ALA A 96 -11.80 1.60 -20.89
CA ALA A 96 -11.40 2.33 -22.06
C ALA A 96 -12.46 3.41 -22.27
N SER A 97 -12.19 4.60 -21.76
CA SER A 97 -12.85 5.82 -22.20
C SER A 97 -12.45 6.00 -23.66
N GLY A 98 -13.34 5.62 -24.57
CA GLY A 98 -13.32 6.08 -25.95
C GLY A 98 -13.64 7.56 -26.03
#